data_AF-A0A1L9UNI3-F1
#
_entry.id   AF-A0A1L9UNI3-F1
#
_cell.length_a   1.000
_cell.length_b   1.000
_cell.length_c   1.000
_cell.angle_alpha   90.00
_cell.angle_beta   90.00
_cell.angle_gamma   90.00
#
_symmetry.space_group_name_H-M   'P 1'
#
loop_
_entity.id
_entity.type
_entity.pdbx_description
1 polymer ?
#
loop_
_entity_poly.entity_id
_entity_poly.type
_entity_poly.pdbx_seq_one_letter_code
_entity_poly.pdbx_strand_id
1 'polypeptide(L)'
;MPLVEDSPREDNNTIQIPPTALNHDSGDLHIEEHDDDDNDVPVNKKTSFNGRLNQYFHTGKPTSSTPPAHLSTKQTTVTTTTQPSRTSSPLKRKRNTPPTATTTTTTRITRSRSRSSTSTSTPTSTTSSPRPRKTPTPTSHSPSSSAADSLLVDTIPPNLTLLLVGVNPGILTGITGYAYAHPSNLFWKLLHWSGITPIRHPPSDTYRLPELYNIGNTNIVERPTRDASMLTKKEMDAGVPILEEKVREKRPEAVCLVGKSIWEAVWRVKVGRGIKKEEFRYGWQDEGMNMGRVDGDGDGDGGWEGARVFVATTTSGLAAGMSVQEKREVWDELGRWVLERRKVWERKREKGGSDDTKVE
;
A
#
# COMPACT_ATOMS: atom_id res chain seq x y z
N MET A 1 64.79 41.97 22.87
CA MET A 1 65.64 42.63 23.88
C MET A 1 64.87 43.82 24.41
N PRO A 2 64.47 43.84 25.70
CA PRO A 2 64.56 42.75 26.69
C PRO A 2 63.72 41.50 26.26
N LEU A 3 63.77 40.29 26.82
CA LEU A 3 64.00 39.79 28.22
C LEU A 3 62.79 40.06 29.13
N VAL A 4 62.40 39.22 30.10
CA VAL A 4 63.12 38.32 31.03
C VAL A 4 62.26 37.03 31.25
N GLU A 5 62.79 35.79 31.14
CA GLU A 5 63.13 34.79 32.22
C GLU A 5 61.95 34.36 33.15
N ASP A 6 61.82 33.13 33.70
CA ASP A 6 62.63 31.88 33.63
C ASP A 6 61.80 30.59 33.92
N SER A 7 62.49 29.46 33.77
CA SER A 7 62.29 28.02 34.05
C SER A 7 61.86 27.62 35.50
N PRO A 8 61.93 26.34 35.97
CA PRO A 8 61.62 25.01 35.36
C PRO A 8 60.76 24.09 36.28
N ARG A 9 60.37 22.88 35.82
CA ARG A 9 60.82 21.57 36.37
C ARG A 9 60.16 20.34 35.73
N GLU A 10 60.87 19.22 35.81
CA GLU A 10 60.40 17.86 35.48
C GLU A 10 59.72 17.23 36.71
N ASP A 11 58.96 16.14 36.52
CA ASP A 11 59.41 14.85 37.05
C ASP A 11 58.64 13.66 36.43
N ASN A 12 59.29 12.49 36.44
CA ASN A 12 58.86 11.26 35.78
C ASN A 12 58.34 10.24 36.81
N ASN A 13 57.24 9.53 36.53
CA ASN A 13 56.99 8.27 37.24
C ASN A 13 56.26 7.21 36.39
N THR A 14 56.71 5.97 36.55
CA THR A 14 56.20 4.76 35.90
C THR A 14 55.33 3.97 36.88
N ILE A 15 54.21 3.41 36.42
CA ILE A 15 53.47 2.37 37.16
C ILE A 15 53.41 1.11 36.30
N GLN A 16 53.64 -0.03 36.95
CA GLN A 16 53.92 -1.33 36.32
C GLN A 16 52.64 -2.15 36.04
N ILE A 17 52.73 -3.06 35.07
CA ILE A 17 51.70 -4.05 34.75
C ILE A 17 52.05 -5.38 35.46
N PRO A 18 51.16 -5.98 36.27
CA PRO A 18 51.32 -7.34 36.77
C PRO A 18 50.79 -8.39 35.76
N PRO A 19 51.41 -9.57 35.60
CA PRO A 19 51.09 -10.50 34.52
C PRO A 19 50.32 -11.78 34.94
N THR A 20 49.83 -12.48 33.91
CA THR A 20 49.50 -13.93 33.84
C THR A 20 48.19 -14.44 34.46
N ALA A 21 47.34 -14.99 33.59
CA ALA A 21 46.80 -16.36 33.73
C ALA A 21 46.32 -16.86 32.35
N LEU A 22 46.97 -17.90 31.81
CA LEU A 22 46.45 -18.69 30.69
C LEU A 22 45.78 -19.93 31.26
N ASN A 23 44.58 -20.25 30.79
CA ASN A 23 43.99 -21.59 30.91
C ASN A 23 43.56 -22.06 29.52
N HIS A 24 44.07 -23.23 29.11
CA HIS A 24 43.42 -24.04 28.09
C HIS A 24 42.24 -24.77 28.73
N ASP A 25 41.15 -24.91 27.98
CA ASP A 25 40.30 -26.09 28.06
C ASP A 25 39.86 -26.47 26.64
N SER A 26 39.59 -27.76 26.43
CA SER A 26 39.36 -28.37 25.10
C SER A 26 38.08 -29.20 25.12
N GLY A 27 36.94 -28.56 24.85
CA GLY A 27 35.65 -29.22 24.70
C GLY A 27 35.34 -29.57 23.24
N ASP A 28 35.41 -30.86 22.92
CA ASP A 28 34.86 -31.45 21.68
C ASP A 28 33.36 -31.79 21.86
N LEU A 29 32.60 -31.85 20.76
CA LEU A 29 31.40 -32.69 20.49
C LEU A 29 30.33 -32.02 19.57
N HIS A 30 29.92 -32.81 18.57
CA HIS A 30 28.62 -32.88 17.88
C HIS A 30 27.89 -31.65 17.33
N ILE A 31 27.99 -31.51 16.00
CA ILE A 31 26.87 -31.71 15.04
C ILE A 31 25.48 -31.93 15.65
N GLU A 32 24.51 -31.10 15.27
CA GLU A 32 23.28 -31.58 14.60
C GLU A 32 22.89 -30.62 13.47
N GLU A 33 22.77 -31.17 12.26
CA GLU A 33 21.97 -30.57 11.19
C GLU A 33 20.52 -31.06 11.38
N HIS A 34 19.53 -30.18 11.24
CA HIS A 34 18.13 -30.57 11.06
C HIS A 34 17.55 -29.78 9.90
N ASP A 35 17.46 -30.44 8.75
CA ASP A 35 16.43 -30.15 7.76
C ASP A 35 15.08 -30.59 8.34
N ASP A 36 14.07 -29.70 8.31
CA ASP A 36 12.67 -30.06 8.46
C ASP A 36 11.90 -29.36 7.34
N ASP A 37 11.57 -30.12 6.29
CA ASP A 37 10.74 -29.71 5.16
C ASP A 37 9.32 -30.28 5.31
N ASP A 38 8.36 -29.67 4.62
CA ASP A 38 6.92 -30.02 4.60
C ASP A 38 6.16 -30.02 5.96
N ASN A 39 5.14 -29.16 6.07
CA ASN A 39 3.75 -29.63 6.04
C ASN A 39 2.74 -28.46 5.93
N ASP A 40 1.87 -28.50 4.93
CA ASP A 40 0.84 -27.49 4.64
C ASP A 40 -0.53 -27.90 5.20
N VAL A 41 -1.02 -27.20 6.24
CA VAL A 41 -2.36 -27.43 6.82
C VAL A 41 -3.08 -26.11 7.18
N PRO A 42 -4.22 -25.77 6.54
CA PRO A 42 -4.91 -24.50 6.77
C PRO A 42 -6.03 -24.59 7.83
N VAL A 43 -5.85 -23.95 8.99
CA VAL A 43 -6.91 -23.81 9.99
C VAL A 43 -7.01 -22.39 10.55
N ASN A 44 -8.08 -21.65 10.17
CA ASN A 44 -8.78 -20.78 11.12
C ASN A 44 -10.23 -20.42 10.71
N LYS A 45 -11.12 -21.43 10.61
CA LYS A 45 -12.60 -21.23 10.58
C LYS A 45 -13.38 -22.39 11.18
N LYS A 46 -14.13 -22.10 12.25
CA LYS A 46 -15.38 -22.72 12.77
C LYS A 46 -15.76 -21.89 14.02
N THR A 47 -17.02 -21.68 14.40
CA THR A 47 -18.34 -22.15 13.91
C THR A 47 -19.13 -20.95 13.32
N SER A 48 -20.30 -21.07 12.67
CA SER A 48 -21.38 -22.06 12.74
C SER A 48 -21.82 -22.58 11.36
N PHE A 49 -22.34 -23.81 11.34
CA PHE A 49 -22.97 -24.44 10.17
C PHE A 49 -24.18 -25.27 10.62
N ASN A 50 -25.36 -24.89 10.12
CA ASN A 50 -26.55 -25.72 9.92
C ASN A 50 -27.57 -24.82 9.20
N GLY A 51 -28.12 -25.14 8.03
CA GLY A 51 -27.84 -26.25 7.10
C GLY A 51 -28.75 -26.13 5.86
N ARG A 52 -28.71 -27.11 4.96
CA ARG A 52 -29.56 -27.20 3.74
C ARG A 52 -29.47 -26.05 2.72
N LEU A 53 -28.48 -26.12 1.85
CA LEU A 53 -28.68 -25.76 0.44
C LEU A 53 -29.26 -26.98 -0.27
N ASN A 54 -30.58 -27.03 -0.49
CA ASN A 54 -31.21 -27.99 -1.43
C ASN A 54 -32.70 -27.66 -1.73
N GLN A 55 -32.92 -26.51 -2.36
CA GLN A 55 -34.15 -26.16 -3.10
C GLN A 55 -33.81 -25.01 -4.08
N TYR A 56 -34.77 -24.62 -4.94
CA TYR A 56 -34.62 -23.57 -5.96
C TYR A 56 -33.81 -23.92 -7.22
N PHE A 57 -34.16 -25.03 -7.87
CA PHE A 57 -34.26 -25.06 -9.33
C PHE A 57 -35.72 -25.36 -9.73
N HIS A 58 -36.15 -24.81 -10.87
CA HIS A 58 -37.52 -24.89 -11.43
C HIS A 58 -38.60 -24.13 -10.61
N THR A 59 -39.63 -23.51 -11.20
CA THR A 59 -39.95 -23.25 -12.63
C THR A 59 -40.80 -21.99 -12.75
N GLY A 60 -40.67 -21.22 -13.84
CA GLY A 60 -41.51 -20.05 -14.08
C GLY A 60 -42.81 -20.38 -14.81
N LYS A 61 -43.96 -20.07 -14.20
CA LYS A 61 -45.29 -19.91 -14.83
C LYS A 61 -46.31 -19.35 -13.82
N PRO A 62 -47.07 -18.30 -14.17
CA PRO A 62 -48.40 -18.08 -13.63
C PRO A 62 -49.47 -18.12 -14.73
N THR A 63 -50.53 -18.88 -14.51
CA THR A 63 -51.77 -18.86 -15.31
C THR A 63 -52.90 -18.18 -14.54
N SER A 64 -53.82 -17.54 -15.26
CA SER A 64 -54.90 -16.73 -14.72
C SER A 64 -56.07 -17.53 -14.10
N SER A 65 -56.60 -17.07 -12.96
CA SER A 65 -58.01 -17.20 -12.58
C SER A 65 -58.41 -16.17 -11.50
N THR A 66 -59.71 -15.94 -11.34
CA THR A 66 -60.34 -14.83 -10.57
C THR A 66 -61.00 -15.36 -9.28
N PRO A 67 -61.07 -14.59 -8.16
CA PRO A 67 -61.44 -15.12 -6.83
C PRO A 67 -62.90 -14.86 -6.38
N PRO A 68 -63.36 -15.49 -5.27
CA PRO A 68 -64.59 -15.11 -4.56
C PRO A 68 -64.38 -14.55 -3.13
N ALA A 69 -64.64 -13.25 -2.99
CA ALA A 69 -65.35 -12.48 -1.93
C ALA A 69 -65.45 -12.88 -0.42
N HIS A 70 -65.71 -11.82 0.39
CA HIS A 70 -66.12 -11.75 1.82
C HIS A 70 -65.05 -12.10 2.89
N LEU A 71 -65.09 -11.54 4.11
CA LEU A 71 -66.11 -10.70 4.80
C LEU A 71 -65.71 -9.22 5.02
N SER A 72 -66.60 -8.44 5.63
CA SER A 72 -66.50 -7.00 5.89
C SER A 72 -66.80 -6.67 7.37
N THR A 73 -66.14 -5.64 7.90
CA THR A 73 -66.64 -4.81 9.02
C THR A 73 -66.51 -3.33 8.61
N LYS A 74 -67.44 -2.48 9.06
CA LYS A 74 -67.58 -1.07 8.65
C LYS A 74 -67.18 -0.11 9.78
N GLN A 75 -66.76 1.11 9.41
CA GLN A 75 -67.32 2.35 9.95
C GLN A 75 -67.16 3.50 8.92
N THR A 76 -67.85 4.62 9.12
CA THR A 76 -68.40 5.41 7.99
C THR A 76 -68.42 6.94 8.24
N THR A 77 -68.55 7.71 7.15
CA THR A 77 -68.86 9.17 7.05
C THR A 77 -67.66 10.13 7.24
N VAL A 78 -67.60 11.32 6.62
CA VAL A 78 -68.61 12.09 5.82
C VAL A 78 -68.02 12.54 4.45
N THR A 79 -68.86 12.99 3.50
CA THR A 79 -68.54 13.28 2.09
C THR A 79 -68.72 14.74 1.64
N THR A 80 -67.87 15.22 0.71
CA THR A 80 -68.17 16.07 -0.49
C THR A 80 -66.92 16.10 -1.39
N THR A 81 -66.92 15.67 -2.67
CA THR A 81 -67.48 16.30 -3.90
C THR A 81 -66.86 17.69 -4.17
N THR A 82 -66.05 17.92 -5.22
CA THR A 82 -66.46 17.98 -6.65
C THR A 82 -65.27 17.87 -7.65
N GLN A 83 -65.56 17.39 -8.87
CA GLN A 83 -64.76 17.44 -10.14
C GLN A 83 -65.78 17.78 -11.28
N PRO A 84 -65.43 18.16 -12.54
CA PRO A 84 -64.27 17.64 -13.32
C PRO A 84 -63.61 18.50 -14.45
N SER A 85 -62.45 18.00 -14.92
CA SER A 85 -61.95 17.93 -16.33
C SER A 85 -61.89 19.15 -17.28
N ARG A 86 -60.79 19.28 -18.07
CA ARG A 86 -60.75 19.04 -19.55
C ARG A 86 -59.39 19.29 -20.25
N THR A 87 -59.05 18.39 -21.21
CA THR A 87 -58.43 18.53 -22.58
C THR A 87 -57.57 19.77 -22.96
N SER A 88 -56.55 19.74 -23.86
CA SER A 88 -56.19 18.81 -24.98
C SER A 88 -54.82 19.15 -25.66
N SER A 89 -54.22 18.16 -26.35
CA SER A 89 -53.24 18.30 -27.48
C SER A 89 -53.98 18.17 -28.85
N PRO A 90 -53.42 18.16 -30.11
CA PRO A 90 -52.02 17.92 -30.57
C PRO A 90 -51.57 18.64 -31.92
N LEU A 91 -50.49 18.15 -32.60
CA LEU A 91 -50.24 18.02 -34.08
C LEU A 91 -49.10 18.78 -34.86
N LYS A 92 -48.02 18.02 -35.14
CA LYS A 92 -47.21 17.78 -36.39
C LYS A 92 -47.33 18.65 -37.69
N ARG A 93 -46.14 19.00 -38.26
CA ARG A 93 -45.71 18.88 -39.70
C ARG A 93 -44.16 18.95 -39.77
N LYS A 94 -43.33 18.32 -40.64
CA LYS A 94 -43.30 17.89 -42.08
C LYS A 94 -43.14 19.04 -43.11
N ARG A 95 -42.23 19.02 -44.11
CA ARG A 95 -41.12 18.11 -44.57
C ARG A 95 -40.42 18.71 -45.82
N ASN A 96 -39.13 18.42 -46.14
CA ASN A 96 -38.58 18.03 -47.49
C ASN A 96 -37.05 18.29 -47.70
N THR A 97 -36.50 17.66 -48.77
CA THR A 97 -35.11 17.64 -49.34
C THR A 97 -35.24 17.56 -50.89
N PRO A 98 -34.28 17.16 -51.78
CA PRO A 98 -32.81 16.88 -51.76
C PRO A 98 -32.09 17.65 -52.93
N PRO A 99 -31.08 17.15 -53.73
CA PRO A 99 -30.04 16.09 -53.60
C PRO A 99 -28.58 16.49 -54.02
N THR A 100 -27.59 15.61 -53.79
CA THR A 100 -26.71 14.92 -54.80
C THR A 100 -25.68 14.00 -54.07
N ALA A 101 -25.05 13.04 -54.77
CA ALA A 101 -24.34 11.85 -54.23
C ALA A 101 -22.78 12.04 -54.12
N THR A 102 -21.89 11.10 -53.73
CA THR A 102 -21.72 9.67 -54.14
C THR A 102 -20.88 8.84 -53.12
N THR A 103 -20.99 7.49 -53.20
CA THR A 103 -20.35 6.33 -52.50
C THR A 103 -18.85 6.43 -52.10
N THR A 104 -18.16 5.50 -51.39
CA THR A 104 -18.23 4.05 -50.99
C THR A 104 -17.60 3.87 -49.57
N THR A 105 -17.55 2.74 -48.82
CA THR A 105 -18.21 1.40 -48.70
C THR A 105 -17.83 0.81 -47.32
N THR A 106 -18.42 -0.30 -46.83
CA THR A 106 -18.04 -0.99 -45.57
C THR A 106 -18.27 -2.51 -45.63
N THR A 107 -17.42 -3.31 -44.98
CA THR A 107 -17.62 -4.78 -44.82
C THR A 107 -17.41 -5.25 -43.37
N ARG A 108 -18.36 -6.07 -42.88
CA ARG A 108 -18.32 -6.78 -41.60
C ARG A 108 -19.02 -8.12 -41.79
N ILE A 109 -18.36 -9.24 -41.51
CA ILE A 109 -18.88 -10.59 -41.80
C ILE A 109 -19.10 -11.38 -40.49
N THR A 110 -20.14 -12.22 -40.48
CA THR A 110 -20.59 -13.00 -39.32
C THR A 110 -20.50 -14.51 -39.53
N ARG A 111 -20.50 -15.27 -38.42
CA ARG A 111 -20.48 -16.73 -38.36
C ARG A 111 -21.61 -17.42 -39.16
N SER A 112 -21.31 -18.59 -39.72
CA SER A 112 -22.20 -19.76 -39.70
C SER A 112 -21.39 -21.07 -39.75
N ARG A 113 -22.01 -22.19 -39.33
CA ARG A 113 -21.41 -23.54 -39.27
C ARG A 113 -21.99 -24.41 -40.39
N SER A 114 -21.29 -25.50 -40.74
CA SER A 114 -21.80 -26.90 -40.78
C SER A 114 -21.41 -27.68 -42.03
N ARG A 115 -20.72 -28.82 -41.87
CA ARG A 115 -21.30 -30.18 -42.01
C ARG A 115 -20.27 -31.28 -41.74
N SER A 116 -20.73 -32.53 -41.74
CA SER A 116 -20.06 -33.74 -41.26
C SER A 116 -20.02 -34.84 -42.32
N SER A 117 -19.04 -35.73 -42.24
CA SER A 117 -19.08 -37.07 -42.85
C SER A 117 -18.53 -38.10 -41.84
N THR A 118 -19.04 -39.34 -41.92
CA THR A 118 -18.82 -40.41 -40.94
C THR A 118 -18.28 -41.67 -41.61
N SER A 119 -17.37 -42.37 -40.94
CA SER A 119 -17.14 -43.81 -41.12
C SER A 119 -16.57 -44.42 -39.83
N THR A 120 -16.59 -45.74 -39.73
CA THR A 120 -16.52 -46.48 -38.45
C THR A 120 -15.61 -47.70 -38.59
N SER A 121 -14.82 -48.03 -37.54
CA SER A 121 -14.50 -49.40 -37.05
C SER A 121 -13.18 -49.46 -36.27
N THR A 122 -12.98 -50.58 -35.58
CA THR A 122 -11.93 -50.94 -34.60
C THR A 122 -11.67 -52.45 -34.72
N PRO A 123 -10.76 -53.09 -33.96
CA PRO A 123 -9.47 -52.66 -33.40
C PRO A 123 -8.32 -53.63 -33.75
N THR A 124 -7.04 -53.31 -33.48
CA THR A 124 -6.07 -54.30 -32.93
C THR A 124 -4.82 -53.67 -32.30
N SER A 125 -4.07 -54.53 -31.62
CA SER A 125 -3.02 -54.33 -30.61
C SER A 125 -1.64 -53.79 -31.04
N THR A 126 -0.79 -53.63 -30.00
CA THR A 126 0.67 -53.88 -29.94
C THR A 126 1.71 -52.80 -30.34
N THR A 127 2.45 -52.34 -29.30
CA THR A 127 3.93 -52.27 -29.22
C THR A 127 4.67 -50.92 -29.36
N SER A 128 5.63 -50.74 -28.44
CA SER A 128 6.79 -49.81 -28.41
C SER A 128 6.57 -48.30 -28.20
N SER A 129 7.21 -47.78 -27.15
CA SER A 129 7.36 -46.35 -26.86
C SER A 129 8.70 -45.80 -27.37
N PRO A 130 8.75 -44.62 -28.01
CA PRO A 130 9.98 -43.84 -28.18
C PRO A 130 10.16 -42.82 -27.05
N ARG A 131 11.37 -42.76 -26.48
CA ARG A 131 11.75 -41.80 -25.41
C ARG A 131 11.96 -40.39 -26.01
N PRO A 132 11.40 -39.30 -25.45
CA PRO A 132 11.60 -37.95 -25.97
C PRO A 132 13.06 -37.49 -25.82
N ARG A 133 13.59 -36.85 -26.86
CA ARG A 133 14.97 -36.37 -26.95
C ARG A 133 15.10 -35.00 -26.27
N LYS A 134 16.08 -34.82 -25.38
CA LYS A 134 16.36 -33.50 -24.76
C LYS A 134 16.75 -32.49 -25.84
N THR A 135 16.13 -31.31 -25.83
CA THR A 135 16.54 -30.14 -26.61
C THR A 135 17.66 -29.37 -25.90
N PRO A 136 18.58 -28.71 -26.62
CA PRO A 136 19.58 -27.83 -25.99
C PRO A 136 18.93 -26.56 -25.44
N THR A 137 19.31 -26.16 -24.23
CA THR A 137 18.98 -24.85 -23.66
C THR A 137 19.77 -23.74 -24.35
N PRO A 138 19.14 -22.67 -24.87
CA PRO A 138 19.87 -21.51 -25.37
C PRO A 138 20.50 -20.75 -24.20
N THR A 139 21.81 -20.48 -24.27
CA THR A 139 22.53 -19.63 -23.31
C THR A 139 22.11 -18.17 -23.47
N SER A 140 21.06 -17.77 -22.76
CA SER A 140 20.64 -16.37 -22.65
C SER A 140 21.67 -15.57 -21.85
N HIS A 141 22.72 -15.11 -22.53
CA HIS A 141 23.54 -13.99 -22.06
C HIS A 141 22.71 -12.71 -22.12
N SER A 142 21.77 -12.57 -21.17
CA SER A 142 21.13 -11.30 -20.90
C SER A 142 22.21 -10.31 -20.49
N PRO A 143 22.40 -9.18 -21.20
CA PRO A 143 23.34 -8.17 -20.76
C PRO A 143 22.92 -7.68 -19.37
N SER A 144 23.86 -7.66 -18.43
CA SER A 144 23.64 -7.09 -17.11
C SER A 144 23.47 -5.58 -17.25
N SER A 145 22.24 -5.13 -17.47
CA SER A 145 21.89 -3.73 -17.33
C SER A 145 22.20 -3.34 -15.89
N SER A 146 23.27 -2.56 -15.70
CA SER A 146 23.43 -1.74 -14.51
C SER A 146 22.10 -1.04 -14.25
N ALA A 147 21.57 -1.17 -13.03
CA ALA A 147 20.33 -0.51 -12.68
C ALA A 147 20.53 1.00 -12.89
N ALA A 148 19.79 1.58 -13.83
CA ALA A 148 19.83 3.02 -14.04
C ALA A 148 19.41 3.71 -12.73
N ASP A 149 20.18 4.72 -12.32
CA ASP A 149 19.98 5.40 -11.05
C ASP A 149 18.56 5.98 -10.97
N SER A 150 18.00 5.96 -9.76
CA SER A 150 16.63 6.40 -9.53
C SER A 150 16.52 7.92 -9.75
N LEU A 151 15.60 8.35 -10.62
CA LEU A 151 15.21 9.77 -10.71
C LEU A 151 14.24 10.18 -9.59
N LEU A 152 13.86 9.26 -8.69
CA LEU A 152 13.03 9.60 -7.53
C LEU A 152 13.89 10.24 -6.45
N VAL A 153 13.62 11.51 -6.16
CA VAL A 153 14.25 12.27 -5.08
C VAL A 153 13.34 12.29 -3.86
N ASP A 154 13.94 12.22 -2.67
CA ASP A 154 13.26 12.33 -1.39
C ASP A 154 12.56 13.70 -1.23
N THR A 155 11.33 13.68 -0.71
CA THR A 155 10.51 14.89 -0.48
C THR A 155 10.27 15.10 1.00
N ILE A 156 11.34 15.43 1.74
CA ILE A 156 11.34 15.55 3.21
C ILE A 156 11.79 16.95 3.67
N PRO A 157 10.97 18.00 3.50
CA PRO A 157 11.19 19.25 4.23
C PRO A 157 10.98 19.05 5.74
N PRO A 158 11.47 19.96 6.60
CA PRO A 158 11.24 19.88 8.04
C PRO A 158 9.75 20.01 8.42
N ASN A 159 9.37 19.36 9.52
CA ASN A 159 8.08 19.51 10.20
C ASN A 159 6.84 19.16 9.34
N LEU A 160 6.94 18.10 8.51
CA LEU A 160 5.80 17.48 7.82
C LEU A 160 4.69 17.06 8.81
N THR A 161 3.42 17.15 8.42
CA THR A 161 2.33 16.40 9.13
C THR A 161 2.57 14.90 8.97
N LEU A 162 2.99 14.45 7.80
CA LEU A 162 3.12 13.03 7.47
C LEU A 162 4.27 12.77 6.50
N LEU A 163 5.17 11.86 6.87
CA LEU A 163 6.15 11.26 5.96
C LEU A 163 5.68 9.87 5.53
N LEU A 164 5.51 9.66 4.23
CA LEU A 164 5.14 8.37 3.63
C LEU A 164 6.40 7.62 3.19
N VAL A 165 6.63 6.44 3.77
CA VAL A 165 7.83 5.62 3.53
C VAL A 165 7.46 4.41 2.69
N GLY A 166 7.95 4.36 1.45
CA GLY A 166 7.88 3.18 0.59
C GLY A 166 8.97 2.15 0.91
N VAL A 167 8.87 0.98 0.27
CA VAL A 167 9.93 -0.04 0.36
C VAL A 167 11.15 0.43 -0.43
N ASN A 168 10.98 0.58 -1.75
CA ASN A 168 11.98 1.08 -2.68
C ASN A 168 11.32 1.52 -4.00
N PRO A 169 12.05 2.21 -4.91
CA PRO A 169 11.55 2.53 -6.24
C PRO A 169 11.22 1.27 -7.07
N GLY A 170 9.96 1.10 -7.44
CA GLY A 170 9.62 0.22 -8.57
C GLY A 170 10.15 0.80 -9.89
N ILE A 171 10.50 -0.03 -10.88
CA ILE A 171 11.13 0.39 -12.15
C ILE A 171 10.51 1.68 -12.76
N LEU A 172 9.18 1.78 -12.88
CA LEU A 172 8.55 2.99 -13.44
C LEU A 172 8.70 4.23 -12.54
N THR A 173 8.73 4.06 -11.22
CA THR A 173 9.02 5.15 -10.27
C THR A 173 10.47 5.61 -10.37
N GLY A 174 11.43 4.70 -10.53
CA GLY A 174 12.82 5.06 -10.80
C GLY A 174 12.99 5.80 -12.12
N ILE A 175 12.35 5.33 -13.20
CA ILE A 175 12.42 5.95 -14.55
C ILE A 175 11.70 7.31 -14.64
N THR A 176 10.59 7.49 -13.93
CA THR A 176 9.80 8.75 -14.01
C THR A 176 10.15 9.76 -12.93
N GLY A 177 10.87 9.35 -11.89
CA GLY A 177 11.07 10.15 -10.68
C GLY A 177 9.81 10.42 -9.87
N TYR A 178 8.72 9.69 -10.10
CA TYR A 178 7.44 9.92 -9.42
C TYR A 178 7.05 8.78 -8.50
N ALA A 179 6.62 9.11 -7.28
CA ALA A 179 6.26 8.14 -6.25
C ALA A 179 5.08 7.26 -6.71
N TYR A 180 5.21 5.94 -6.56
CA TYR A 180 4.17 4.95 -6.87
C TYR A 180 3.57 5.07 -8.29
N ALA A 181 4.40 5.39 -9.29
CA ALA A 181 3.98 5.72 -10.65
C ALA A 181 3.29 4.59 -11.42
N HIS A 182 3.50 3.32 -11.04
CA HIS A 182 2.96 2.18 -11.78
C HIS A 182 1.43 2.12 -11.74
N PRO A 183 0.70 2.00 -12.88
CA PRO A 183 -0.77 2.12 -12.91
C PRO A 183 -1.56 1.09 -12.06
N SER A 184 -0.96 -0.06 -11.72
CA SER A 184 -1.56 -1.03 -10.80
C SER A 184 -1.39 -0.71 -9.32
N ASN A 185 -0.56 0.28 -8.97
CA ASN A 185 -0.37 0.70 -7.60
C ASN A 185 -1.59 1.52 -7.12
N LEU A 186 -2.03 1.25 -5.89
CA LEU A 186 -3.23 1.82 -5.30
C LEU A 186 -2.97 3.08 -4.45
N PHE A 187 -1.71 3.48 -4.22
CA PHE A 187 -1.33 4.61 -3.35
C PHE A 187 -2.15 5.87 -3.64
N TRP A 188 -2.11 6.38 -4.86
CA TRP A 188 -2.84 7.58 -5.27
C TRP A 188 -4.38 7.44 -5.20
N LYS A 189 -4.91 6.21 -5.14
CA LYS A 189 -6.34 5.97 -4.88
C LYS A 189 -6.63 5.94 -3.38
N LEU A 190 -5.83 5.23 -2.60
CA LEU A 190 -5.97 5.09 -1.14
C LEU A 190 -5.76 6.43 -0.41
N LEU A 191 -4.78 7.23 -0.84
CA LEU A 191 -4.52 8.59 -0.35
C LEU A 191 -5.75 9.52 -0.52
N HIS A 192 -6.50 9.34 -1.61
CA HIS A 192 -7.74 10.07 -1.85
C HIS A 192 -8.95 9.47 -1.12
N TRP A 193 -9.12 8.14 -1.18
CA TRP A 193 -10.28 7.45 -0.58
C TRP A 193 -10.33 7.57 0.95
N SER A 194 -9.18 7.74 1.59
CA SER A 194 -9.04 8.03 3.03
C SER A 194 -9.23 9.50 3.40
N GLY A 195 -9.29 10.41 2.42
CA GLY A 195 -9.35 11.85 2.64
C GLY A 195 -8.01 12.51 2.99
N ILE A 196 -6.89 11.78 2.96
CA ILE A 196 -5.54 12.35 3.12
C ILE A 196 -5.32 13.45 2.06
N THR A 197 -5.70 13.20 0.80
CA THR A 197 -5.85 14.24 -0.24
C THR A 197 -7.32 14.43 -0.66
N PRO A 198 -7.80 15.68 -0.81
CA PRO A 198 -9.20 15.96 -1.17
C PRO A 198 -9.55 15.52 -2.59
N ILE A 199 -8.56 15.42 -3.49
CA ILE A 199 -8.67 14.88 -4.84
C ILE A 199 -7.69 13.72 -5.04
N ARG A 200 -7.93 12.91 -6.09
CA ARG A 200 -6.96 11.93 -6.58
C ARG A 200 -5.94 12.60 -7.49
N HIS A 201 -4.72 12.77 -6.99
CA HIS A 201 -3.59 13.27 -7.75
C HIS A 201 -3.02 12.20 -8.72
N PRO A 202 -2.40 12.64 -9.84
CA PRO A 202 -1.50 11.82 -10.65
C PRO A 202 -0.11 11.70 -9.98
N PRO A 203 0.71 10.69 -10.34
CA PRO A 203 2.08 10.56 -9.83
C PRO A 203 2.96 11.80 -10.03
N SER A 204 2.74 12.58 -11.10
CA SER A 204 3.50 13.80 -11.38
C SER A 204 3.38 14.89 -10.30
N ASP A 205 2.36 14.83 -9.44
CA ASP A 205 2.21 15.75 -8.31
C ASP A 205 3.02 15.34 -7.06
N THR A 206 3.88 14.31 -7.15
CA THR A 206 4.77 13.84 -6.05
C THR A 206 5.44 15.02 -5.32
N TYR A 207 6.10 15.90 -6.07
CA TYR A 207 6.87 17.03 -5.52
C TYR A 207 6.01 18.21 -5.04
N ARG A 208 4.68 18.15 -5.22
CA ARG A 208 3.72 19.19 -4.82
C ARG A 208 2.98 18.85 -3.53
N LEU A 209 2.97 17.58 -3.10
CA LEU A 209 2.35 17.17 -1.83
C LEU A 209 2.88 17.90 -0.58
N PRO A 210 4.17 18.28 -0.47
CA PRO A 210 4.66 19.04 0.68
C PRO A 210 4.11 20.46 0.74
N GLU A 211 4.00 21.16 -0.39
CA GLU A 211 3.40 22.50 -0.44
C GLU A 211 1.89 22.47 -0.21
N LEU A 212 1.19 21.56 -0.91
CA LEU A 212 -0.28 21.50 -0.91
C LEU A 212 -0.86 20.96 0.41
N TYR A 213 -0.17 20.03 1.08
CA TYR A 213 -0.71 19.28 2.22
C TYR A 213 0.27 19.06 3.37
N ASN A 214 1.54 19.48 3.21
CA ASN A 214 2.67 19.14 4.09
C ASN A 214 2.80 17.63 4.37
N ILE A 215 2.73 16.88 3.26
CA ILE A 215 2.92 15.44 3.18
C ILE A 215 4.16 15.18 2.32
N GLY A 216 5.13 14.46 2.86
CA GLY A 216 6.37 14.10 2.20
C GLY A 216 6.47 12.63 1.86
N ASN A 217 7.45 12.24 1.03
CA ASN A 217 7.64 10.86 0.61
C ASN A 217 9.12 10.46 0.53
N THR A 218 9.43 9.24 0.98
CA THR A 218 10.77 8.62 0.93
C THR A 218 10.66 7.09 0.75
N ASN A 219 11.78 6.36 0.80
CA ASN A 219 11.84 4.89 0.90
C ASN A 219 12.87 4.44 1.94
N ILE A 220 12.70 3.23 2.48
CA ILE A 220 13.73 2.61 3.33
C ILE A 220 14.95 2.12 2.53
N VAL A 221 14.78 1.74 1.26
CA VAL A 221 15.87 1.36 0.34
C VAL A 221 15.79 2.18 -0.95
N GLU A 222 16.91 2.75 -1.37
CA GLU A 222 16.96 3.67 -2.52
C GLU A 222 17.10 2.94 -3.87
N ARG A 223 17.66 1.72 -3.87
CA ARG A 223 17.92 0.91 -5.08
C ARG A 223 16.61 0.51 -5.80
N PRO A 224 16.43 0.83 -7.09
CA PRO A 224 15.27 0.39 -7.85
C PRO A 224 15.21 -1.13 -8.06
N THR A 225 14.01 -1.71 -8.02
CA THR A 225 13.76 -3.13 -8.40
C THR A 225 12.46 -3.31 -9.19
N ARG A 226 12.27 -4.50 -9.77
CA ARG A 226 11.00 -4.93 -10.37
C ARG A 226 9.97 -5.36 -9.32
N ASP A 227 10.44 -5.92 -8.20
CA ASP A 227 9.62 -6.38 -7.09
C ASP A 227 10.37 -6.18 -5.76
N ALA A 228 9.65 -5.88 -4.68
CA ALA A 228 10.20 -5.68 -3.34
C ALA A 228 10.86 -6.95 -2.77
N SER A 229 10.44 -8.15 -3.23
CA SER A 229 11.07 -9.43 -2.91
C SER A 229 12.49 -9.59 -3.45
N MET A 230 12.96 -8.67 -4.31
CA MET A 230 14.36 -8.60 -4.78
C MET A 230 15.30 -7.84 -3.84
N LEU A 231 14.82 -7.43 -2.66
CA LEU A 231 15.61 -6.86 -1.58
C LEU A 231 15.91 -7.92 -0.52
N THR A 232 17.13 -7.93 0.01
CA THR A 232 17.47 -8.86 1.11
C THR A 232 16.99 -8.31 2.47
N LYS A 233 16.82 -9.18 3.48
CA LYS A 233 16.57 -8.72 4.86
C LYS A 233 17.66 -7.77 5.34
N LYS A 234 18.93 -8.10 5.10
CA LYS A 234 20.10 -7.26 5.44
C LYS A 234 20.05 -5.87 4.80
N GLU A 235 19.59 -5.78 3.55
CA GLU A 235 19.45 -4.52 2.81
C GLU A 235 18.30 -3.65 3.36
N MET A 236 17.16 -4.28 3.67
CA MET A 236 16.05 -3.61 4.37
C MET A 236 16.46 -3.12 5.77
N ASP A 237 17.22 -3.94 6.51
CA ASP A 237 17.65 -3.65 7.88
C ASP A 237 18.72 -2.54 7.90
N ALA A 238 19.63 -2.52 6.91
CA ALA A 238 20.60 -1.43 6.71
C ALA A 238 19.93 -0.08 6.35
N GLY A 239 18.72 -0.10 5.77
CA GLY A 239 17.94 1.10 5.51
C GLY A 239 17.32 1.74 6.76
N VAL A 240 17.12 0.99 7.84
CA VAL A 240 16.51 1.50 9.09
C VAL A 240 17.29 2.66 9.72
N PRO A 241 18.62 2.57 10.01
CA PRO A 241 19.34 3.68 10.64
C PRO A 241 19.33 4.95 9.78
N ILE A 242 19.43 4.82 8.46
CA ILE A 242 19.35 5.95 7.50
C ILE A 242 17.96 6.62 7.58
N LEU A 243 16.90 5.82 7.65
CA LEU A 243 15.53 6.33 7.78
C LEU A 243 15.28 6.98 9.16
N GLU A 244 15.79 6.39 10.25
CA GLU A 244 15.75 6.97 11.59
C GLU A 244 16.49 8.32 11.65
N GLU A 245 17.61 8.47 10.94
CA GLU A 245 18.34 9.73 10.79
C GLU A 245 17.56 10.77 9.97
N LYS A 246 17.04 10.40 8.79
CA LYS A 246 16.17 11.28 7.98
C LYS A 246 14.93 11.75 8.78
N VAL A 247 14.36 10.90 9.64
CA VAL A 247 13.24 11.28 10.52
C VAL A 247 13.69 12.18 11.67
N ARG A 248 14.84 11.92 12.30
CA ARG A 248 15.41 12.75 13.38
C ARG A 248 15.72 14.17 12.93
N GLU A 249 16.33 14.31 11.75
CA GLU A 249 16.73 15.60 11.20
C GLU A 249 15.53 16.44 10.76
N LYS A 250 14.52 15.83 10.12
CA LYS A 250 13.37 16.54 9.54
C LYS A 250 12.15 16.62 10.47
N ARG A 251 12.16 15.96 11.63
CA ARG A 251 11.14 16.00 12.69
C ARG A 251 9.66 16.00 12.22
N PRO A 252 9.22 15.01 11.40
CA PRO A 252 7.81 14.92 11.00
C PRO A 252 6.91 14.57 12.21
N GLU A 253 5.65 15.02 12.22
CA GLU A 253 4.69 14.68 13.29
C GLU A 253 4.36 13.17 13.30
N ALA A 254 4.28 12.55 12.13
CA ALA A 254 4.07 11.11 11.97
C ALA A 254 4.80 10.52 10.76
N VAL A 255 5.14 9.23 10.88
CA VAL A 255 5.73 8.40 9.81
C VAL A 255 4.76 7.27 9.47
N CYS A 256 4.38 7.16 8.20
CA CYS A 256 3.57 6.06 7.69
C CYS A 256 4.42 5.09 6.86
N LEU A 257 4.60 3.88 7.36
CA LEU A 257 5.32 2.79 6.69
C LEU A 257 4.35 2.08 5.74
N VAL A 258 4.56 2.22 4.42
CA VAL A 258 3.66 1.77 3.35
C VAL A 258 3.83 0.26 3.03
N GLY A 259 3.96 -0.56 4.07
CA GLY A 259 3.99 -2.02 3.98
C GLY A 259 4.59 -2.73 5.19
N LYS A 260 4.05 -3.91 5.51
CA LYS A 260 4.47 -4.79 6.62
C LYS A 260 5.99 -5.07 6.62
N SER A 261 6.61 -5.28 5.46
CA SER A 261 8.05 -5.60 5.35
C SER A 261 8.98 -4.49 5.82
N ILE A 262 8.54 -3.22 5.77
CA ILE A 262 9.30 -2.07 6.30
C ILE A 262 9.27 -2.12 7.83
N TRP A 263 8.09 -2.33 8.42
CA TRP A 263 7.93 -2.49 9.86
C TRP A 263 8.67 -3.70 10.41
N GLU A 264 8.66 -4.82 9.69
CA GLU A 264 9.46 -6.00 10.04
C GLU A 264 10.97 -5.73 10.07
N ALA A 265 11.48 -4.79 9.27
CA ALA A 265 12.87 -4.36 9.30
C ALA A 265 13.15 -3.44 10.49
N VAL A 266 12.31 -2.41 10.68
CA VAL A 266 12.37 -1.51 11.85
C VAL A 266 12.34 -2.31 13.16
N TRP A 267 11.46 -3.31 13.27
CA TRP A 267 11.38 -4.21 14.43
C TRP A 267 12.62 -5.09 14.58
N ARG A 268 13.18 -5.66 13.51
CA ARG A 268 14.44 -6.43 13.58
C ARG A 268 15.59 -5.60 14.13
N VAL A 269 15.70 -4.33 13.71
CA VAL A 269 16.78 -3.43 14.11
C VAL A 269 16.56 -2.88 15.53
N LYS A 270 15.33 -2.46 15.90
CA LYS A 270 15.02 -1.93 17.25
C LYS A 270 14.92 -3.00 18.33
N VAL A 271 14.47 -4.22 18.00
CA VAL A 271 14.16 -5.29 18.98
C VAL A 271 15.13 -6.48 18.87
N GLY A 272 16.05 -6.49 17.90
CA GLY A 272 17.07 -7.53 17.73
C GLY A 272 16.57 -8.90 17.24
N ARG A 273 15.29 -9.02 16.86
CA ARG A 273 14.66 -10.29 16.45
C ARG A 273 13.51 -10.09 15.47
N GLY A 274 13.00 -11.18 14.90
CA GLY A 274 11.74 -11.17 14.15
C GLY A 274 10.54 -10.79 15.04
N ILE A 275 9.58 -10.08 14.44
CA ILE A 275 8.24 -9.84 15.02
C ILE A 275 7.39 -11.11 14.90
N LYS A 276 6.69 -11.48 15.97
CA LYS A 276 5.72 -12.57 15.97
C LYS A 276 4.41 -12.14 15.28
N LYS A 277 3.59 -13.11 14.88
CA LYS A 277 2.31 -12.85 14.20
C LYS A 277 1.32 -12.11 15.11
N GLU A 278 1.41 -12.37 16.42
CA GLU A 278 0.57 -11.84 17.49
C GLU A 278 1.01 -10.43 17.92
N GLU A 279 2.27 -10.09 17.69
CA GLU A 279 2.85 -8.76 17.91
C GLU A 279 2.58 -7.81 16.73
N PHE A 280 2.31 -8.36 15.54
CA PHE A 280 2.07 -7.56 14.35
C PHE A 280 0.63 -7.03 14.27
N ARG A 281 0.50 -5.70 14.15
CA ARG A 281 -0.77 -5.01 13.84
C ARG A 281 -0.55 -3.86 12.85
N TYR A 282 -1.49 -3.67 11.93
CA TYR A 282 -1.62 -2.42 11.18
C TYR A 282 -2.13 -1.28 12.10
N GLY A 283 -2.07 -0.04 11.64
CA GLY A 283 -2.50 1.13 12.41
C GLY A 283 -1.37 1.83 13.17
N TRP A 284 -1.72 2.70 14.12
CA TRP A 284 -0.76 3.38 15.02
C TRP A 284 -0.02 2.40 15.93
N GLN A 285 1.31 2.39 15.89
CA GLN A 285 2.16 1.58 16.76
C GLN A 285 2.38 2.26 18.13
N ASP A 286 3.02 1.55 19.06
CA ASP A 286 3.23 2.01 20.43
C ASP A 286 4.35 3.08 20.51
N GLU A 287 4.24 4.02 21.44
CA GLU A 287 5.07 5.25 21.48
C GLU A 287 6.58 4.96 21.71
N GLY A 288 6.91 3.86 22.40
CA GLY A 288 8.28 3.37 22.54
C GLY A 288 8.95 2.94 21.21
N MET A 289 8.20 2.89 20.11
CA MET A 289 8.71 2.60 18.77
C MET A 289 8.81 3.84 17.86
N ASN A 290 8.48 5.04 18.35
CA ASN A 290 8.60 6.32 17.62
C ASN A 290 9.94 6.44 16.89
N MET A 291 9.94 7.06 15.71
CA MET A 291 11.12 7.16 14.85
C MET A 291 11.83 8.51 15.00
N GLY A 292 13.15 8.52 14.86
CA GLY A 292 14.00 9.69 15.00
C GLY A 292 14.25 10.15 16.44
N ARG A 293 13.78 9.40 17.45
CA ARG A 293 14.01 9.70 18.88
C ARG A 293 15.51 9.90 19.17
N VAL A 294 15.82 10.74 20.15
CA VAL A 294 17.14 10.87 20.77
C VAL A 294 16.98 10.61 22.26
N ASP A 295 17.70 9.63 22.79
CA ASP A 295 17.74 9.38 24.22
C ASP A 295 18.89 10.20 24.81
N GLY A 296 18.57 11.32 25.49
CA GLY A 296 19.54 12.17 26.19
C GLY A 296 19.35 13.69 26.03
N ASP A 297 18.64 14.15 25.00
CA ASP A 297 18.46 15.59 24.68
C ASP A 297 17.43 16.29 25.61
N GLY A 298 17.60 16.17 26.93
CA GLY A 298 16.68 16.71 27.94
C GLY A 298 16.67 18.24 28.08
N ASP A 299 17.72 18.91 27.61
CA ASP A 299 18.00 20.33 27.90
C ASP A 299 17.94 21.26 26.66
N GLY A 300 17.12 20.92 25.65
CA GLY A 300 17.09 21.66 24.37
C GLY A 300 15.74 21.69 23.65
N ASP A 301 14.86 22.61 24.08
CA ASP A 301 13.55 22.96 23.48
C ASP A 301 12.54 21.80 23.25
N GLY A 302 11.57 21.70 24.17
CA GLY A 302 10.28 21.09 23.89
C GLY A 302 10.19 19.55 23.84
N GLY A 303 11.30 18.81 23.97
CA GLY A 303 11.29 17.36 24.25
C GLY A 303 10.58 16.50 23.20
N TRP A 304 10.96 16.65 21.92
CA TRP A 304 10.34 15.88 20.83
C TRP A 304 10.67 14.37 20.89
N GLU A 305 9.70 13.57 21.33
CA GLU A 305 9.84 12.11 21.55
C GLU A 305 9.93 11.23 20.28
N GLY A 306 10.24 11.82 19.14
CA GLY A 306 10.21 11.18 17.83
C GLY A 306 8.83 11.22 17.15
N ALA A 307 8.81 10.84 15.87
CA ALA A 307 7.62 10.79 15.04
C ALA A 307 6.76 9.55 15.36
N ARG A 308 5.44 9.73 15.48
CA ARG A 308 4.50 8.63 15.73
C ARG A 308 4.41 7.71 14.51
N VAL A 309 4.59 6.39 14.73
CA VAL A 309 4.60 5.41 13.63
C VAL A 309 3.19 4.88 13.33
N PHE A 310 2.83 4.89 12.05
CA PHE A 310 1.67 4.20 11.50
C PHE A 310 2.13 3.12 10.52
N VAL A 311 1.61 1.90 10.63
CA VAL A 311 1.90 0.81 9.69
C VAL A 311 0.70 0.61 8.77
N ALA A 312 0.90 0.94 7.48
CA ALA A 312 -0.12 0.86 6.45
C ALA A 312 0.02 -0.41 5.59
N THR A 313 -1.07 -0.75 4.92
CA THR A 313 -1.14 -1.90 4.01
C THR A 313 -0.41 -1.60 2.69
N THR A 314 0.31 -2.58 2.14
CA THR A 314 1.05 -2.40 0.88
C THR A 314 0.14 -2.00 -0.29
N THR A 315 0.53 -0.91 -0.96
CA THR A 315 -0.18 -0.29 -2.08
C THR A 315 0.06 -1.00 -3.41
N SER A 316 1.00 -1.95 -3.46
CA SER A 316 1.29 -2.72 -4.69
C SER A 316 0.08 -3.55 -5.13
N GLY A 317 -0.23 -3.49 -6.43
CA GLY A 317 -1.21 -4.35 -7.08
C GLY A 317 -0.76 -5.81 -7.25
N LEU A 318 0.52 -6.12 -6.99
CA LEU A 318 1.05 -7.48 -7.00
C LEU A 318 0.81 -8.22 -5.67
N ALA A 319 0.55 -7.49 -4.58
CA ALA A 319 0.38 -8.07 -3.25
C ALA A 319 -1.06 -8.59 -3.05
N ALA A 320 -1.24 -9.89 -3.32
CA ALA A 320 -2.53 -10.59 -3.35
C ALA A 320 -3.17 -10.89 -1.98
N GLY A 321 -2.44 -10.74 -0.87
CA GLY A 321 -2.88 -11.19 0.46
C GLY A 321 -3.92 -10.31 1.19
N MET A 322 -4.55 -9.33 0.53
CA MET A 322 -5.55 -8.45 1.15
C MET A 322 -6.42 -7.75 0.09
N SER A 323 -7.72 -7.64 0.34
CA SER A 323 -8.68 -6.97 -0.55
C SER A 323 -8.50 -5.45 -0.58
N VAL A 324 -9.08 -4.81 -1.61
CA VAL A 324 -9.05 -3.34 -1.74
C VAL A 324 -9.83 -2.64 -0.61
N GLN A 325 -10.84 -3.31 -0.02
CA GLN A 325 -11.61 -2.78 1.10
C GLN A 325 -10.79 -2.80 2.40
N GLU A 326 -10.20 -3.93 2.78
CA GLU A 326 -9.34 -4.03 3.97
C GLU A 326 -8.14 -3.07 3.89
N LYS A 327 -7.54 -2.93 2.70
CA LYS A 327 -6.52 -1.90 2.43
C LYS A 327 -7.06 -0.50 2.69
N ARG A 328 -8.28 -0.19 2.23
CA ARG A 328 -8.90 1.11 2.48
C ARG A 328 -9.17 1.34 3.98
N GLU A 329 -9.72 0.36 4.69
CA GLU A 329 -10.13 0.52 6.09
C GLU A 329 -8.95 0.94 7.00
N VAL A 330 -7.76 0.38 6.77
CA VAL A 330 -6.51 0.83 7.42
C VAL A 330 -6.12 2.24 6.99
N TRP A 331 -6.16 2.55 5.69
CA TRP A 331 -5.80 3.90 5.21
C TRP A 331 -6.77 4.99 5.69
N ASP A 332 -8.06 4.67 5.84
CA ASP A 332 -9.09 5.57 6.40
C ASP A 332 -8.78 5.91 7.88
N GLU A 333 -8.09 5.06 8.65
CA GLU A 333 -7.65 5.37 10.03
C GLU A 333 -6.63 6.53 10.05
N LEU A 334 -5.59 6.42 9.21
CA LEU A 334 -4.60 7.47 9.01
C LEU A 334 -5.24 8.74 8.44
N GLY A 335 -6.19 8.61 7.50
CA GLY A 335 -6.91 9.72 6.90
C GLY A 335 -7.72 10.56 7.88
N ARG A 336 -8.42 9.91 8.82
CA ARG A 336 -9.13 10.61 9.92
C ARG A 336 -8.16 11.45 10.77
N TRP A 337 -6.97 10.94 11.06
CA TRP A 337 -5.94 11.68 11.81
C TRP A 337 -5.39 12.87 11.02
N VAL A 338 -4.99 12.68 9.76
CA VAL A 338 -4.50 13.78 8.89
C VAL A 338 -5.54 14.89 8.74
N LEU A 339 -6.82 14.53 8.59
CA LEU A 339 -7.91 15.50 8.51
C LEU A 339 -8.08 16.34 9.79
N GLU A 340 -7.83 15.78 10.99
CA GLU A 340 -7.85 16.58 12.22
C GLU A 340 -6.59 17.44 12.38
N ARG A 341 -5.40 16.94 12.00
CA ARG A 341 -4.17 17.76 11.98
C ARG A 341 -4.31 18.97 11.05
N ARG A 342 -4.89 18.79 9.87
CA ARG A 342 -5.23 19.87 8.93
C ARG A 342 -6.10 20.96 9.58
N LYS A 343 -7.19 20.57 10.26
CA LYS A 343 -8.04 21.51 11.03
C LYS A 343 -7.30 22.22 12.15
N VAL A 344 -6.34 21.58 12.81
CA VAL A 344 -5.51 22.23 13.85
C VAL A 344 -4.64 23.31 13.22
N TRP A 345 -4.07 23.08 12.04
CA TRP A 345 -3.23 24.05 11.34
C TRP A 345 -4.04 25.19 10.71
N GLU A 346 -5.20 24.91 10.14
CA GLU A 346 -6.14 25.94 9.64
C GLU A 346 -6.51 26.91 10.77
N ARG A 347 -6.96 26.39 11.92
CA ARG A 347 -7.24 27.18 13.13
C ARG A 347 -6.03 27.93 13.69
N LYS A 348 -4.80 27.41 13.52
CA LYS A 348 -3.57 28.13 13.91
C LYS A 348 -3.30 29.31 12.97
N ARG A 349 -3.48 29.13 11.65
CA ARG A 349 -3.30 30.20 10.65
C ARG A 349 -4.33 31.31 10.82
N GLU A 350 -5.60 30.96 11.04
CA GLU A 350 -6.69 31.91 11.31
C GLU A 350 -6.40 32.79 12.54
N LYS A 351 -5.87 32.19 13.62
CA LYS A 351 -5.52 32.92 14.85
C LYS A 351 -4.22 33.72 14.75
N GLY A 352 -3.21 33.19 14.05
CA GLY A 352 -1.96 33.94 13.81
C GLY A 352 -2.21 35.20 12.98
N GLY A 353 -3.08 35.11 11.97
CA GLY A 353 -3.44 36.26 11.11
C GLY A 353 -4.26 37.36 11.80
N SER A 354 -4.73 37.17 13.04
CA SER A 354 -5.52 38.20 13.74
C SER A 354 -4.71 39.20 14.59
N ASP A 355 -3.46 38.89 14.95
CA ASP A 355 -2.60 39.83 15.72
C ASP A 355 -1.89 40.85 14.80
N ASP A 356 -1.45 40.45 13.60
CA ASP A 356 -0.71 41.31 12.67
C ASP A 356 -1.55 42.46 12.08
N THR A 357 -2.88 42.48 12.27
CA THR A 357 -3.78 43.50 11.67
C THR A 357 -4.06 44.68 12.62
N LYS A 358 -3.10 45.05 13.49
CA LYS A 358 -3.33 46.12 14.49
C LYS A 358 -2.14 47.01 14.85
N VAL A 359 -1.26 47.28 13.89
CA VAL A 359 -0.22 48.32 14.00
C VAL A 359 -0.15 49.17 12.73
N GLU A 360 -1.08 50.13 12.62
CA GLU A 360 -0.85 51.53 12.17
C GLU A 360 -2.08 52.40 12.53
#